data_AF-A0A8T6NYZ9-F1
#
_entry.id   AF-A0A8T6NYZ9-F1
#
_cell.length_a   1.000
_cell.length_b   1.000
_cell.length_c   1.000
_cell.angle_alpha   90.00
_cell.angle_beta   90.00
_cell.angle_gamma   90.00
#
_symmetry.space_group_name_H-M   'P 1'
#
loop_
_entity.id
_entity.type
_entity.pdbx_description
1 polymer ?
#
loop_
_entity_poly.entity_id
_entity_poly.type
_entity_poly.pdbx_seq_one_letter_code
_entity_poly.pdbx_strand_id
1 'polypeptide(L)'
;MAGRPDTRTQDELLAALSTGSIQEQKEILERLAAIGEAEALDAVIELLRDAPEETEDEALQALRVLATKYVPTDRYALAEVVLPFLESTDWTQRLAAARLVNTHPNELAVDPLRDLIEEARERVYTERNNRFSPRRILAERSLWEGVLALANCVKLNVLPEILALLDDPYMRPIAVRALGVIGSETERPHLEDLAEDEDFRVRDSAQWALGLMDERAAQFMLPPDQLPPPPPDRLNGLYWMHRQLRASSNELVQLLVVRIAIEHLLLDVFLVEGRNPLDCDIILREYEGHTPPDPEKNETEVMRVWHYQWNGPTLTPGEIPDPPPAPRRVQSTRPGVMHHSEDETPRITITYPRDLLSSAGEGLVTFDCQFDTHFGRGWIYQLTLGERDWSFARVRQTWSS
;
A
#
# COMPACT_ATOMS: atom_id res chain seq x y z
N MET A 1 19.66 18.04 34.96
CA MET A 1 20.61 17.12 35.60
C MET A 1 20.71 15.89 34.71
N ALA A 2 21.90 15.37 34.41
CA ALA A 2 21.98 14.08 33.71
C ALA A 2 21.60 12.98 34.71
N GLY A 3 20.40 12.40 34.54
CA GLY A 3 19.98 11.25 35.33
C GLY A 3 20.92 10.05 35.10
N ARG A 4 20.90 9.07 36.03
CA ARG A 4 21.50 7.77 35.73
C ARG A 4 20.83 7.21 34.47
N PRO A 5 21.58 6.62 33.52
CA PRO A 5 20.95 5.96 32.39
C PRO A 5 20.03 4.87 32.93
N ASP A 6 18.79 4.83 32.46
CA ASP A 6 17.89 3.73 32.80
C ASP A 6 18.52 2.41 32.33
N THR A 7 18.44 1.39 33.19
CA THR A 7 19.01 0.05 32.97
C THR A 7 17.94 -1.03 32.94
N ARG A 8 16.66 -0.66 33.09
CA ARG A 8 15.51 -1.55 32.90
C ARG A 8 15.51 -2.15 31.50
N THR A 9 15.13 -3.41 31.44
CA THR A 9 14.80 -4.18 30.23
C THR A 9 13.47 -3.71 29.63
N GLN A 10 13.15 -4.12 28.39
CA GLN A 10 11.85 -3.80 27.79
C GLN A 10 10.69 -4.27 28.68
N ASP A 11 10.71 -5.52 29.13
CA ASP A 11 9.61 -6.09 29.94
C ASP A 11 9.37 -5.30 31.24
N GLU A 12 10.44 -4.86 31.90
CA GLU A 12 10.37 -4.01 33.10
C GLU A 12 9.83 -2.60 32.79
N LEU A 13 10.15 -2.04 31.63
CA LEU A 13 9.62 -0.76 31.15
C LEU A 13 8.13 -0.87 30.81
N LEU A 14 7.72 -1.91 30.09
CA LEU A 14 6.32 -2.17 29.71
C LEU A 14 5.44 -2.42 30.95
N ALA A 15 5.93 -3.19 31.92
CA ALA A 15 5.21 -3.41 33.18
C ALA A 15 5.04 -2.14 34.03
N ALA A 16 6.01 -1.21 33.96
CA ALA A 16 5.94 0.06 34.66
C ALA A 16 5.10 1.12 33.93
N LEU A 17 4.96 1.04 32.59
CA LEU A 17 4.31 2.08 31.77
C LEU A 17 2.87 2.39 32.20
N SER A 18 2.07 1.40 32.58
CA SER A 18 0.67 1.61 33.00
C SER A 18 0.49 1.93 34.48
N THR A 19 1.54 1.82 35.30
CA THR A 19 1.47 1.93 36.78
C THR A 19 2.35 3.03 37.37
N GLY A 20 3.30 3.56 36.59
CA GLY A 20 4.22 4.62 36.98
C GLY A 20 3.55 5.98 37.11
N SER A 21 4.28 6.93 37.71
CA SER A 21 3.86 8.34 37.74
C SER A 21 3.98 8.99 36.35
N ILE A 22 3.26 10.08 36.06
CA ILE A 22 3.34 10.82 34.78
C ILE A 22 4.81 11.10 34.36
N GLN A 23 5.67 11.50 35.31
CA GLN A 23 7.09 11.74 35.02
C GLN A 23 7.85 10.46 34.65
N GLU A 24 7.54 9.35 35.32
CA GLU A 24 8.13 8.04 35.02
C GLU A 24 7.61 7.49 33.69
N GLN A 25 6.33 7.70 33.35
CA GLN A 25 5.75 7.35 32.06
C GLN A 25 6.47 8.07 30.92
N LYS A 26 6.72 9.38 31.03
CA LYS A 26 7.51 10.15 30.05
C LYS A 26 8.92 9.58 29.87
N GLU A 27 9.63 9.29 30.97
CA GLU A 27 10.98 8.70 30.95
C GLU A 27 10.99 7.28 30.32
N ILE A 28 9.95 6.49 30.57
CA ILE A 28 9.76 5.17 29.93
C ILE A 28 9.48 5.34 28.43
N LEU A 29 8.61 6.27 28.03
CA LEU A 29 8.27 6.52 26.62
C LEU A 29 9.48 6.97 25.81
N GLU A 30 10.29 7.90 26.33
CA GLU A 30 11.57 8.28 25.73
C GLU A 30 12.51 7.07 25.57
N ARG A 31 12.54 6.18 26.56
CA ARG A 31 13.39 4.99 26.52
C ARG A 31 12.89 3.94 25.53
N LEU A 32 11.58 3.66 25.50
CA LEU A 32 10.95 2.76 24.54
C LEU A 32 11.13 3.27 23.10
N ALA A 33 11.01 4.59 22.87
CA ALA A 33 11.33 5.18 21.56
C ALA A 33 12.78 4.90 21.12
N ALA A 34 13.73 4.85 22.06
CA ALA A 34 15.15 4.67 21.76
C ALA A 34 15.59 3.20 21.61
N ILE A 35 15.01 2.27 22.37
CA ILE A 35 15.45 0.85 22.40
C ILE A 35 14.35 -0.18 22.15
N GLY A 36 13.10 0.24 21.97
CA GLY A 36 11.95 -0.65 21.94
C GLY A 36 11.90 -1.58 20.73
N GLU A 37 11.22 -2.70 20.96
CA GLU A 37 10.86 -3.74 20.01
C GLU A 37 9.35 -3.68 19.67
N ALA A 38 8.82 -4.68 18.97
CA ALA A 38 7.50 -4.56 18.34
C ALA A 38 6.38 -4.41 19.39
N GLU A 39 6.53 -5.04 20.56
CA GLU A 39 5.60 -4.97 21.69
C GLU A 39 5.52 -3.55 22.29
N ALA A 40 6.60 -2.78 22.18
CA ALA A 40 6.61 -1.39 22.62
C ALA A 40 5.70 -0.51 21.76
N LEU A 41 5.53 -0.82 20.47
CA LEU A 41 4.60 -0.09 19.62
C LEU A 41 3.16 -0.25 20.11
N ASP A 42 2.72 -1.50 20.31
CA ASP A 42 1.35 -1.78 20.77
C ASP A 42 1.10 -1.23 22.19
N ALA A 43 2.07 -1.36 23.10
CA ALA A 43 1.93 -0.86 24.46
C ALA A 43 1.77 0.68 24.53
N VAL A 44 2.38 1.42 23.59
CA VAL A 44 2.19 2.87 23.49
C VAL A 44 0.86 3.23 22.80
N ILE A 45 0.37 2.40 21.87
CA ILE A 45 -0.99 2.55 21.31
C ILE A 45 -2.04 2.37 22.43
N GLU A 46 -1.93 1.30 23.21
CA GLU A 46 -2.85 1.04 24.33
C GLU A 46 -2.76 2.11 25.42
N LEU A 47 -1.55 2.64 25.71
CA LEU A 47 -1.42 3.78 26.62
C LEU A 47 -2.18 5.01 26.11
N LEU A 48 -2.05 5.34 24.82
CA LEU A 48 -2.69 6.52 24.22
C LEU A 48 -4.22 6.43 24.17
N ARG A 49 -4.81 5.23 24.24
CA ARG A 49 -6.27 5.06 24.29
C ARG A 49 -6.89 5.68 25.55
N ASP A 50 -6.18 5.65 26.67
CA ASP A 50 -6.60 6.18 27.99
C ASP A 50 -5.57 7.16 28.60
N ALA A 51 -4.72 7.79 27.78
CA ALA A 51 -3.62 8.63 28.25
C ALA A 51 -4.10 9.93 28.94
N PRO A 52 -3.45 10.35 30.04
CA PRO A 52 -3.55 11.73 30.50
C PRO A 52 -3.00 12.72 29.46
N GLU A 53 -3.66 13.87 29.29
CA GLU A 53 -3.24 14.98 28.42
C GLU A 53 -1.74 15.30 28.59
N GLU A 54 -1.22 15.23 29.83
CA GLU A 54 0.18 15.53 30.11
C GLU A 54 1.18 14.52 29.52
N THR A 55 0.76 13.36 28.99
CA THR A 55 1.64 12.31 28.43
C THR A 55 1.50 12.10 26.92
N GLU A 56 0.50 12.74 26.29
CA GLU A 56 0.18 12.55 24.87
C GLU A 56 1.36 12.90 23.95
N ASP A 57 2.09 13.98 24.24
CA ASP A 57 3.22 14.43 23.41
C ASP A 57 4.35 13.40 23.38
N GLU A 58 4.80 12.91 24.54
CA GLU A 58 5.87 11.90 24.60
C GLU A 58 5.40 10.57 24.01
N ALA A 59 4.13 10.19 24.20
CA ALA A 59 3.58 8.96 23.64
C ALA A 59 3.47 9.05 22.11
N LEU A 60 2.99 10.16 21.57
CA LEU A 60 2.90 10.41 20.13
C LEU A 60 4.30 10.47 19.47
N GLN A 61 5.31 11.01 20.15
CA GLN A 61 6.69 10.94 19.67
C GLN A 61 7.27 9.52 19.73
N ALA A 62 6.96 8.76 20.78
CA ALA A 62 7.37 7.36 20.89
C ALA A 62 6.73 6.50 19.78
N LEU A 63 5.42 6.64 19.53
CA LEU A 63 4.73 6.04 18.38
C LEU A 63 5.45 6.39 17.07
N ARG A 64 5.71 7.68 16.82
CA ARG A 64 6.32 8.13 15.55
C ARG A 64 7.68 7.45 15.30
N VAL A 65 8.47 7.17 16.33
CA VAL A 65 9.74 6.45 16.18
C VAL A 65 9.51 4.94 16.01
N LEU A 66 8.72 4.32 16.89
CA LEU A 66 8.47 2.87 16.87
C LEU A 66 7.76 2.42 15.58
N ALA A 67 6.77 3.17 15.13
CA ALA A 67 6.02 2.92 13.89
C ALA A 67 6.86 3.12 12.62
N THR A 68 8.00 3.82 12.68
CA THR A 68 8.96 3.84 11.55
C THR A 68 9.67 2.48 11.40
N LYS A 69 9.79 1.71 12.49
CA LYS A 69 10.51 0.43 12.55
C LYS A 69 9.57 -0.78 12.44
N TYR A 70 8.38 -0.68 13.05
CA TYR A 70 7.43 -1.78 13.22
C TYR A 70 6.02 -1.45 12.70
N VAL A 71 5.25 -2.50 12.45
CA VAL A 71 3.82 -2.49 12.09
C VAL A 71 3.00 -2.79 13.36
N PRO A 72 1.93 -2.04 13.66
CA PRO A 72 1.08 -2.33 14.81
C PRO A 72 0.38 -3.68 14.66
N THR A 73 0.04 -4.33 15.78
CA THR A 73 -0.76 -5.57 15.73
C THR A 73 -2.17 -5.30 15.19
N ASP A 74 -2.74 -4.14 15.50
CA ASP A 74 -3.99 -3.66 14.90
C ASP A 74 -3.79 -2.27 14.27
N ARG A 75 -3.99 -2.19 12.94
CA ARG A 75 -3.90 -0.94 12.17
C ARG A 75 -5.01 0.05 12.50
N TYR A 76 -6.16 -0.43 12.99
CA TYR A 76 -7.28 0.42 13.38
C TYR A 76 -7.07 1.00 14.78
N ALA A 77 -6.56 0.24 15.75
CA ALA A 77 -6.14 0.79 17.04
C ALA A 77 -5.11 1.93 16.89
N LEU A 78 -4.11 1.78 16.01
CA LEU A 78 -3.18 2.89 15.72
C LEU A 78 -3.90 4.10 15.11
N ALA A 79 -4.85 3.90 14.18
CA ALA A 79 -5.61 4.99 13.60
C ALA A 79 -6.48 5.69 14.66
N GLU A 80 -7.26 4.95 15.44
CA GLU A 80 -8.14 5.46 16.51
C GLU A 80 -7.40 6.44 17.43
N VAL A 81 -6.18 6.13 17.85
CA VAL A 81 -5.39 7.00 18.73
C VAL A 81 -4.66 8.13 18.00
N VAL A 82 -4.39 8.02 16.70
CA VAL A 82 -3.67 9.04 15.93
C VAL A 82 -4.59 10.11 15.33
N LEU A 83 -5.82 9.75 14.93
CA LEU A 83 -6.73 10.68 14.25
C LEU A 83 -7.05 11.97 15.03
N PRO A 84 -7.31 11.96 16.36
CA PRO A 84 -7.59 13.18 17.12
C PRO A 84 -6.47 14.23 17.04
N PHE A 85 -5.21 13.78 16.89
CA PHE A 85 -4.06 14.67 16.79
C PHE A 85 -3.96 15.40 15.44
N LEU A 86 -4.67 14.96 14.38
CA LEU A 86 -4.78 15.71 13.12
C LEU A 86 -5.59 17.00 13.30
N GLU A 87 -6.53 17.02 14.25
CA GLU A 87 -7.38 18.18 14.57
C GLU A 87 -6.79 19.07 15.68
N SER A 88 -5.82 18.57 16.45
CA SER A 88 -5.22 19.23 17.63
C SER A 88 -4.83 20.70 17.41
N THR A 89 -4.94 21.54 18.44
CA THR A 89 -4.51 22.94 18.37
C THR A 89 -2.99 23.14 18.25
N ASP A 90 -2.17 22.11 18.54
CA ASP A 90 -0.73 22.15 18.30
C ASP A 90 -0.35 21.55 16.94
N TRP A 91 0.24 22.39 16.09
CA TRP A 91 0.81 22.01 14.80
C TRP A 91 1.96 20.99 14.91
N THR A 92 2.60 20.86 16.08
CA THR A 92 3.60 19.81 16.36
C THR A 92 2.95 18.43 16.40
N GLN A 93 1.81 18.31 17.09
CA GLN A 93 1.00 17.08 17.15
C GLN A 93 0.40 16.77 15.78
N ARG A 94 -0.21 17.75 15.10
CA ARG A 94 -0.73 17.60 13.73
C ARG A 94 0.33 17.06 12.76
N LEU A 95 1.56 17.59 12.82
CA LEU A 95 2.68 17.13 11.99
C LEU A 95 3.10 15.69 12.32
N ALA A 96 3.12 15.32 13.61
CA ALA A 96 3.47 13.98 14.04
C ALA A 96 2.41 12.95 13.61
N ALA A 97 1.12 13.31 13.74
CA ALA A 97 -0.02 12.51 13.31
C ALA A 97 -0.05 12.31 11.78
N ALA A 98 0.10 13.39 11.00
CA ALA A 98 0.17 13.29 9.53
C ALA A 98 1.30 12.36 9.06
N ARG A 99 2.46 12.38 9.74
CA ARG A 99 3.58 11.46 9.47
C ARG A 99 3.30 10.02 9.87
N LEU A 100 2.63 9.80 10.98
CA LEU A 100 2.21 8.47 11.41
C LEU A 100 1.25 7.86 10.40
N VAL A 101 0.25 8.62 9.95
CA VAL A 101 -0.67 8.19 8.88
C VAL A 101 0.06 8.02 7.53
N ASN A 102 1.02 8.87 7.19
CA ASN A 102 1.85 8.69 5.99
C ASN A 102 2.68 7.39 6.03
N THR A 103 3.07 6.95 7.23
CA THR A 103 3.86 5.72 7.46
C THR A 103 2.99 4.48 7.54
N HIS A 104 1.80 4.60 8.14
CA HIS A 104 0.77 3.55 8.27
C HIS A 104 -0.57 4.09 7.76
N PRO A 105 -0.80 4.04 6.43
CA PRO A 105 -1.99 4.61 5.82
C PRO A 105 -3.26 3.89 6.26
N ASN A 106 -4.31 4.67 6.55
CA ASN A 106 -5.61 4.16 6.97
C ASN A 106 -6.73 5.00 6.32
N GLU A 107 -7.77 4.33 5.84
CA GLU A 107 -8.92 4.93 5.17
C GLU A 107 -9.74 5.87 6.07
N LEU A 108 -9.70 5.68 7.39
CA LEU A 108 -10.36 6.56 8.36
C LEU A 108 -9.72 7.94 8.46
N ALA A 109 -8.48 8.09 7.98
CA ALA A 109 -7.75 9.35 8.01
C ALA A 109 -8.09 10.30 6.85
N VAL A 110 -8.85 9.85 5.84
CA VAL A 110 -9.01 10.58 4.58
C VAL A 110 -9.63 11.96 4.76
N ASP A 111 -10.75 12.05 5.49
CA ASP A 111 -11.42 13.33 5.70
C ASP A 111 -10.70 14.22 6.75
N PRO A 112 -10.22 13.69 7.90
CA PRO A 112 -9.33 14.44 8.80
C PRO A 112 -8.05 14.99 8.14
N LEU A 113 -7.48 14.27 7.16
CA LEU A 113 -6.35 14.75 6.37
C LEU A 113 -6.75 15.88 5.42
N ARG A 114 -7.94 15.84 4.81
CA ARG A 114 -8.44 16.93 3.96
C ARG A 114 -8.65 18.21 4.75
N ASP A 115 -9.26 18.11 5.93
CA ASP A 115 -9.47 19.25 6.81
C ASP A 115 -8.12 19.85 7.27
N LEU A 116 -7.16 18.99 7.67
CA LEU A 116 -5.79 19.41 7.97
C LEU A 116 -5.10 20.11 6.77
N ILE A 117 -5.24 19.57 5.56
CA ILE A 117 -4.65 20.14 4.34
C ILE A 117 -5.22 21.52 4.07
N GLU A 118 -6.55 21.70 4.11
CA GLU A 118 -7.16 23.00 3.82
C GLU A 118 -6.84 24.03 4.91
N GLU A 119 -6.92 23.67 6.19
CA GLU A 119 -6.49 24.56 7.30
C GLU A 119 -5.01 24.98 7.16
N ALA A 120 -4.13 24.03 6.84
CA ALA A 120 -2.70 24.30 6.70
C ALA A 120 -2.41 25.18 5.47
N ARG A 121 -3.15 24.96 4.37
CA ARG A 121 -3.07 25.76 3.16
C ARG A 121 -3.54 27.19 3.41
N GLU A 122 -4.71 27.39 3.99
CA GLU A 122 -5.23 28.73 4.36
C GLU A 122 -4.21 29.48 5.25
N ARG A 123 -3.65 28.79 6.25
CA ARG A 123 -2.65 29.34 7.16
C ARG A 123 -1.39 29.81 6.45
N VAL A 124 -0.85 28.99 5.54
CA VAL A 124 0.36 29.33 4.77
C VAL A 124 0.12 30.54 3.85
N TYR A 125 -1.08 30.64 3.27
CA TYR A 125 -1.48 31.77 2.43
C TYR A 125 -1.70 33.07 3.22
N THR A 126 -2.39 33.02 4.35
CA THR A 126 -2.61 34.20 5.21
C THR A 126 -1.32 34.68 5.88
N GLU A 127 -0.46 33.78 6.37
CA GLU A 127 0.85 34.12 6.93
C GLU A 127 1.97 34.28 5.86
N ARG A 128 1.64 34.49 4.57
CA ARG A 128 2.62 34.56 3.46
C ARG A 128 3.76 35.57 3.69
N ASN A 129 3.49 36.69 4.36
CA ASN A 129 4.48 37.72 4.70
C ASN A 129 5.30 37.40 5.98
N ASN A 130 4.87 36.44 6.80
CA ASN A 130 5.52 36.05 8.06
C ASN A 130 6.25 34.70 7.95
N ARG A 131 7.16 34.58 6.96
CA ARG A 131 7.78 33.30 6.55
C ARG A 131 8.62 32.57 7.61
N PHE A 132 8.92 33.21 8.74
CA PHE A 132 9.72 32.63 9.83
C PHE A 132 8.91 32.40 11.11
N SER A 133 7.58 32.56 11.06
CA SER A 133 6.65 32.13 12.11
C SER A 133 6.81 30.62 12.35
N PRO A 134 7.15 30.16 13.57
CA PRO A 134 7.27 28.73 13.86
C PRO A 134 5.98 27.97 13.56
N ARG A 135 4.82 28.58 13.84
CA ARG A 135 3.50 28.02 13.51
C ARG A 135 3.29 27.87 12.01
N ARG A 136 3.69 28.86 11.20
CA ARG A 136 3.65 28.72 9.73
C ARG A 136 4.57 27.62 9.24
N ILE A 137 5.81 27.53 9.76
CA ILE A 137 6.77 26.48 9.36
C ILE A 137 6.21 25.08 9.67
N LEU A 138 5.54 24.91 10.81
CA LEU A 138 4.87 23.65 11.13
C LEU A 138 3.66 23.40 10.22
N ALA A 139 2.82 24.41 9.95
CA ALA A 139 1.70 24.28 8.99
C ALA A 139 2.17 23.93 7.56
N GLU A 140 3.21 24.57 7.05
CA GLU A 140 3.84 24.26 5.76
C GLU A 140 4.38 22.82 5.70
N ARG A 141 4.88 22.29 6.81
CA ARG A 141 5.27 20.87 6.92
C ARG A 141 4.08 19.94 7.03
N SER A 142 3.07 20.27 7.82
CA SER A 142 1.85 19.46 7.99
C SER A 142 1.05 19.38 6.69
N LEU A 143 1.01 20.46 5.92
CA LEU A 143 0.46 20.50 4.57
C LEU A 143 1.19 19.52 3.65
N TRP A 144 2.53 19.52 3.68
CA TRP A 144 3.34 18.62 2.86
C TRP A 144 3.12 17.15 3.23
N GLU A 145 3.22 16.82 4.52
CA GLU A 145 3.03 15.44 5.00
C GLU A 145 1.58 14.98 4.82
N GLY A 146 0.60 15.87 5.02
CA GLY A 146 -0.83 15.58 4.86
C GLY A 146 -1.21 15.21 3.43
N VAL A 147 -0.72 15.96 2.43
CA VAL A 147 -0.93 15.64 1.01
C VAL A 147 -0.29 14.30 0.62
N LEU A 148 0.91 13.98 1.14
CA LEU A 148 1.55 12.68 0.93
C LEU A 148 0.81 11.53 1.65
N ALA A 149 0.32 11.76 2.87
CA ALA A 149 -0.49 10.80 3.60
C ALA A 149 -1.80 10.50 2.87
N LEU A 150 -2.50 11.53 2.37
CA LEU A 150 -3.73 11.39 1.60
C LEU A 150 -3.51 10.57 0.32
N ALA A 151 -2.43 10.86 -0.39
CA ALA A 151 -1.97 10.10 -1.55
C ALA A 151 -1.69 8.62 -1.22
N ASN A 152 -1.14 8.33 -0.05
CA ASN A 152 -0.91 6.96 0.43
C ASN A 152 -2.19 6.24 0.89
N CYS A 153 -3.13 6.94 1.54
CA CYS A 153 -4.36 6.32 2.08
C CYS A 153 -5.34 5.84 0.99
N VAL A 154 -5.45 6.55 -0.14
CA VAL A 154 -6.47 6.24 -1.16
C VAL A 154 -5.96 6.17 -2.60
N LYS A 155 -4.66 6.40 -2.81
CA LYS A 155 -3.95 6.28 -4.10
C LYS A 155 -4.73 6.92 -5.26
N LEU A 156 -5.25 6.08 -6.18
CA LEU A 156 -5.93 6.51 -7.40
C LEU A 156 -7.25 7.26 -7.14
N ASN A 157 -7.91 7.05 -6.00
CA ASN A 157 -9.17 7.73 -5.69
C ASN A 157 -8.98 9.24 -5.42
N VAL A 158 -7.80 9.64 -4.95
CA VAL A 158 -7.42 11.05 -4.76
C VAL A 158 -6.60 11.61 -5.92
N LEU A 159 -6.33 10.82 -6.97
CA LEU A 159 -5.58 11.28 -8.15
C LEU A 159 -6.17 12.57 -8.78
N PRO A 160 -7.49 12.73 -8.97
CA PRO A 160 -8.05 13.98 -9.49
C PRO A 160 -7.84 15.18 -8.56
N GLU A 161 -7.85 14.95 -7.25
CA GLU A 161 -7.62 15.97 -6.21
C GLU A 161 -6.15 16.41 -6.21
N ILE A 162 -5.21 15.45 -6.31
CA ILE A 162 -3.77 15.72 -6.45
C ILE A 162 -3.44 16.41 -7.77
N LEU A 163 -4.04 16.01 -8.90
CA LEU A 163 -3.84 16.67 -10.19
C LEU A 163 -4.31 18.14 -10.15
N ALA A 164 -5.42 18.44 -9.48
CA ALA A 164 -5.88 19.82 -9.31
C ALA A 164 -4.92 20.71 -8.49
N LEU A 165 -4.06 20.13 -7.66
CA LEU A 165 -3.02 20.86 -6.93
C LEU A 165 -1.84 21.31 -7.82
N LEU A 166 -1.71 20.79 -9.05
CA LEU A 166 -0.67 21.22 -10.00
C LEU A 166 -0.91 22.66 -10.52
N ASP A 167 -2.16 23.12 -10.58
CA ASP A 167 -2.48 24.47 -11.05
C ASP A 167 -1.92 25.56 -10.10
N ASP A 168 -1.80 25.24 -8.82
CA ASP A 168 -1.27 26.13 -7.78
C ASP A 168 0.27 26.05 -7.73
N PRO A 169 1.03 27.12 -8.09
CA PRO A 169 2.50 27.08 -8.13
C PRO A 169 3.19 26.85 -6.78
N TYR A 170 2.48 27.03 -5.66
CA TYR A 170 3.02 26.72 -4.34
C TYR A 170 2.81 25.24 -4.00
N MET A 171 1.66 24.67 -4.39
CA MET A 171 1.32 23.26 -4.15
C MET A 171 1.93 22.30 -5.18
N ARG A 172 2.24 22.76 -6.40
CA ARG A 172 2.74 21.93 -7.51
C ARG A 172 3.88 20.98 -7.11
N PRO A 173 4.96 21.40 -6.41
CA PRO A 173 6.00 20.46 -5.97
C PRO A 173 5.47 19.34 -5.06
N ILE A 174 4.52 19.65 -4.16
CA ILE A 174 3.90 18.67 -3.26
C ILE A 174 3.07 17.67 -4.07
N ALA A 175 2.26 18.19 -5.00
CA ALA A 175 1.44 17.40 -5.90
C ALA A 175 2.27 16.45 -6.76
N VAL A 176 3.38 16.92 -7.34
CA VAL A 176 4.31 16.08 -8.12
C VAL A 176 4.86 14.92 -7.29
N ARG A 177 5.28 15.16 -6.03
CA ARG A 177 5.71 14.05 -5.14
C ARG A 177 4.56 13.11 -4.79
N ALA A 178 3.36 13.65 -4.56
CA ALA A 178 2.16 12.85 -4.31
C ALA A 178 1.79 11.94 -5.50
N LEU A 179 1.95 12.41 -6.74
CA LEU A 179 1.78 11.58 -7.94
C LEU A 179 2.78 10.41 -7.98
N GLY A 180 4.05 10.65 -7.65
CA GLY A 180 5.05 9.57 -7.51
C GLY A 180 4.73 8.58 -6.38
N VAL A 181 4.15 9.07 -5.27
CA VAL A 181 3.66 8.22 -4.17
C VAL A 181 2.47 7.35 -4.62
N ILE A 182 1.49 7.93 -5.32
CA ILE A 182 0.38 7.20 -5.97
C ILE A 182 0.95 6.16 -6.96
N GLY A 183 2.02 6.51 -7.68
CA GLY A 183 2.70 5.61 -8.61
C GLY A 183 1.89 5.30 -9.87
N SER A 184 1.00 6.21 -10.30
CA SER A 184 0.19 5.98 -11.49
C SER A 184 1.04 6.14 -12.75
N GLU A 185 1.36 5.02 -13.39
CA GLU A 185 2.10 4.97 -14.67
C GLU A 185 1.40 5.76 -15.79
N THR A 186 0.09 6.03 -15.69
CA THR A 186 -0.64 6.94 -16.60
C THR A 186 -0.10 8.36 -16.57
N GLU A 187 0.41 8.79 -15.41
CA GLU A 187 0.95 10.13 -15.17
C GLU A 187 2.47 10.19 -15.40
N ARG A 188 3.13 9.07 -15.73
CA ARG A 188 4.58 9.07 -16.03
C ARG A 188 4.97 10.09 -17.11
N PRO A 189 4.28 10.19 -18.27
CA PRO A 189 4.62 11.22 -19.26
C PRO A 189 4.43 12.64 -18.72
N HIS A 190 3.45 12.85 -17.83
CA HIS A 190 3.23 14.15 -17.21
C HIS A 190 4.31 14.48 -16.16
N LEU A 191 4.80 13.48 -15.43
CA LEU A 191 5.97 13.60 -14.55
C LEU A 191 7.27 13.84 -15.34
N GLU A 192 7.41 13.26 -16.53
CA GLU A 192 8.51 13.54 -17.47
C GLU A 192 8.46 14.98 -17.97
N ASP A 193 7.29 15.50 -18.38
CA ASP A 193 7.12 16.93 -18.70
C ASP A 193 7.46 17.83 -17.50
N LEU A 194 6.99 17.49 -16.29
CA LEU A 194 7.25 18.24 -15.05
C LEU A 194 8.73 18.18 -14.60
N ALA A 195 9.54 17.26 -15.14
CA ALA A 195 10.99 17.27 -14.95
C ALA A 195 11.69 18.42 -15.70
N GLU A 196 11.00 19.08 -16.65
CA GLU A 196 11.48 20.27 -17.37
C GLU A 196 10.81 21.60 -16.91
N ASP A 197 9.90 21.56 -15.92
CA ASP A 197 9.18 22.74 -15.37
C ASP A 197 10.13 23.89 -14.96
N GLU A 198 9.71 25.15 -15.07
CA GLU A 198 10.54 26.32 -14.75
C GLU A 198 11.00 26.36 -13.27
N ASP A 199 10.19 25.88 -12.32
CA ASP A 199 10.51 25.84 -10.90
C ASP A 199 11.37 24.60 -10.57
N PHE A 200 12.58 24.87 -10.04
CA PHE A 200 13.52 23.82 -9.67
C PHE A 200 12.97 22.81 -8.64
N ARG A 201 12.01 23.22 -7.80
CA ARG A 201 11.36 22.37 -6.79
C ARG A 201 10.42 21.37 -7.44
N VAL A 202 9.80 21.74 -8.56
CA VAL A 202 8.94 20.86 -9.35
C VAL A 202 9.79 19.84 -10.08
N ARG A 203 10.88 20.26 -10.75
CA ARG A 203 11.84 19.35 -11.40
C ARG A 203 12.45 18.33 -10.43
N ASP A 204 12.89 18.77 -9.25
CA ASP A 204 13.42 17.90 -8.19
C ASP A 204 12.36 16.89 -7.71
N SER A 205 11.13 17.36 -7.51
CA SER A 205 10.00 16.51 -7.13
C SER A 205 9.63 15.49 -8.21
N ALA A 206 9.71 15.86 -9.50
CA ALA A 206 9.42 15.01 -10.64
C ALA A 206 10.49 13.92 -10.81
N GLN A 207 11.76 14.30 -10.74
CA GLN A 207 12.88 13.35 -10.76
C GLN A 207 12.84 12.39 -9.57
N TRP A 208 12.45 12.86 -8.37
CA TRP A 208 12.20 11.99 -7.23
C TRP A 208 11.01 11.06 -7.43
N ALA A 209 9.91 11.54 -8.03
CA ALA A 209 8.71 10.75 -8.30
C ALA A 209 8.99 9.63 -9.32
N LEU A 210 9.61 9.96 -10.46
CA LEU A 210 10.06 9.01 -11.47
C LEU A 210 11.06 8.02 -10.87
N GLY A 211 12.05 8.51 -10.11
CA GLY A 211 13.02 7.67 -9.41
C GLY A 211 12.40 6.72 -8.39
N LEU A 212 11.32 7.12 -7.70
CA LEU A 212 10.57 6.24 -6.80
C LEU A 212 9.76 5.18 -7.56
N MET A 213 9.15 5.54 -8.69
CA MET A 213 8.44 4.59 -9.56
C MET A 213 9.40 3.56 -10.16
N ASP A 214 10.56 4.02 -10.63
CA ASP A 214 11.63 3.18 -11.18
C ASP A 214 12.32 2.35 -10.10
N GLU A 215 12.55 2.92 -8.90
CA GLU A 215 13.06 2.17 -7.77
C GLU A 215 12.08 1.06 -7.42
N ARG A 216 10.79 1.36 -7.19
CA ARG A 216 9.74 0.35 -6.93
C ARG A 216 9.76 -0.73 -8.01
N ALA A 217 9.80 -0.37 -9.29
CA ALA A 217 9.87 -1.31 -10.40
C ALA A 217 11.14 -2.20 -10.35
N ALA A 218 12.34 -1.62 -10.16
CA ALA A 218 13.59 -2.37 -10.08
C ALA A 218 13.68 -3.24 -8.82
N GLN A 219 13.13 -2.74 -7.71
CA GLN A 219 12.93 -3.43 -6.45
C GLN A 219 12.02 -4.66 -6.62
N PHE A 220 10.92 -4.57 -7.38
CA PHE A 220 10.16 -5.76 -7.78
C PHE A 220 11.04 -6.76 -8.56
N MET A 221 11.98 -6.29 -9.39
CA MET A 221 12.75 -7.10 -10.34
C MET A 221 13.93 -7.93 -9.80
N LEU A 222 14.47 -7.70 -8.60
CA LEU A 222 15.73 -8.35 -8.16
C LEU A 222 15.70 -8.96 -6.74
N PRO A 223 15.23 -10.21 -6.57
CA PRO A 223 15.23 -10.92 -5.28
C PRO A 223 16.60 -11.48 -4.78
N PRO A 224 16.77 -11.78 -3.47
CA PRO A 224 17.92 -12.48 -2.91
C PRO A 224 17.63 -13.97 -2.72
N ASP A 225 18.70 -14.77 -2.63
CA ASP A 225 18.60 -16.23 -2.76
C ASP A 225 18.12 -16.96 -1.48
N GLN A 226 18.18 -16.34 -0.30
CA GLN A 226 17.76 -16.94 0.98
C GLN A 226 17.16 -15.93 1.96
N LEU A 227 16.26 -16.42 2.81
CA LEU A 227 15.70 -15.71 3.96
C LEU A 227 16.33 -16.23 5.25
N PRO A 228 16.74 -15.37 6.21
CA PRO A 228 17.06 -15.82 7.55
C PRO A 228 15.76 -16.19 8.30
N PRO A 229 15.65 -17.40 8.89
CA PRO A 229 14.62 -17.68 9.88
C PRO A 229 15.04 -17.10 11.25
N PRO A 230 14.09 -16.60 12.08
CA PRO A 230 12.65 -16.48 11.87
C PRO A 230 12.27 -15.26 11.00
N PRO A 231 11.01 -15.16 10.51
CA PRO A 231 10.48 -13.87 10.07
C PRO A 231 10.61 -12.86 11.22
N PRO A 232 11.15 -11.65 10.97
CA PRO A 232 11.36 -10.67 12.03
C PRO A 232 10.02 -10.07 12.47
N ASP A 233 9.78 -9.99 13.78
CA ASP A 233 8.51 -9.55 14.33
C ASP A 233 8.08 -8.18 13.80
N ARG A 234 7.00 -8.22 13.00
CA ARG A 234 6.25 -7.06 12.50
C ARG A 234 7.10 -5.93 11.90
N LEU A 235 8.17 -6.24 11.17
CA LEU A 235 8.91 -5.22 10.40
C LEU A 235 8.11 -4.72 9.18
N ASN A 236 8.32 -3.47 8.80
CA ASN A 236 7.62 -2.83 7.68
C ASN A 236 7.93 -3.51 6.32
N GLY A 237 6.88 -3.84 5.55
CA GLY A 237 6.96 -4.65 4.32
C GLY A 237 7.78 -4.05 3.18
N LEU A 238 7.99 -2.72 3.14
CA LEU A 238 8.89 -2.06 2.17
C LEU A 238 10.35 -2.53 2.30
N TYR A 239 10.71 -3.14 3.43
CA TYR A 239 12.02 -3.76 3.65
C TYR A 239 12.12 -5.19 3.06
N TRP A 240 10.99 -5.82 2.74
CA TRP A 240 10.87 -7.25 2.40
C TRP A 240 10.29 -7.52 1.01
N MET A 241 9.44 -6.65 0.46
CA MET A 241 8.63 -6.95 -0.74
C MET A 241 9.45 -7.18 -2.02
N HIS A 242 10.70 -6.75 -2.04
CA HIS A 242 11.53 -6.63 -3.24
C HIS A 242 12.33 -7.93 -3.52
N ARG A 243 11.88 -9.05 -2.92
CA ARG A 243 12.78 -10.08 -2.38
C ARG A 243 12.28 -11.56 -2.34
N GLN A 244 11.57 -12.15 -3.33
CA GLN A 244 11.73 -13.62 -3.69
C GLN A 244 11.01 -14.20 -4.95
N LEU A 245 9.74 -13.88 -5.27
CA LEU A 245 8.80 -14.79 -5.99
C LEU A 245 9.17 -15.27 -7.42
N ARG A 246 9.09 -16.59 -7.67
CA ARG A 246 9.14 -17.24 -9.02
C ARG A 246 8.00 -18.22 -9.28
N ALA A 247 7.34 -18.08 -10.43
CA ALA A 247 6.32 -18.98 -10.97
C ALA A 247 6.83 -19.87 -12.12
N SER A 248 7.75 -19.35 -12.96
CA SER A 248 8.22 -20.04 -14.16
C SER A 248 9.60 -19.58 -14.62
N SER A 249 10.22 -20.36 -15.51
CA SER A 249 11.38 -19.96 -16.30
C SER A 249 10.98 -19.29 -17.63
N ASN A 250 9.71 -19.38 -18.03
CA ASN A 250 9.14 -18.61 -19.13
C ASN A 250 8.80 -17.20 -18.61
N GLU A 251 9.39 -16.17 -19.21
CA GLU A 251 9.30 -14.77 -18.76
C GLU A 251 7.88 -14.21 -18.83
N LEU A 252 7.12 -14.54 -19.89
CA LEU A 252 5.70 -14.18 -20.00
C LEU A 252 4.89 -14.83 -18.88
N VAL A 253 5.07 -16.13 -18.63
CA VAL A 253 4.34 -16.82 -17.54
C VAL A 253 4.73 -16.26 -16.16
N GLN A 254 6.01 -15.93 -15.96
CA GLN A 254 6.51 -15.29 -14.75
C GLN A 254 5.87 -13.91 -14.54
N LEU A 255 5.80 -13.07 -15.58
CA LEU A 255 5.13 -11.77 -15.58
C LEU A 255 3.64 -11.92 -15.22
N LEU A 256 2.91 -12.75 -15.97
CA LEU A 256 1.48 -12.94 -15.80
C LEU A 256 1.10 -13.37 -14.38
N VAL A 257 1.85 -14.33 -13.82
CA VAL A 257 1.54 -14.91 -12.50
C VAL A 257 2.06 -14.03 -11.36
N VAL A 258 3.31 -13.57 -11.41
CA VAL A 258 3.92 -12.85 -10.28
C VAL A 258 3.65 -11.35 -10.36
N ARG A 259 3.88 -10.69 -11.50
CA ARG A 259 3.69 -9.23 -11.61
C ARG A 259 2.23 -8.84 -11.66
N ILE A 260 1.45 -9.54 -12.47
CA ILE A 260 0.06 -9.15 -12.69
C ILE A 260 -0.85 -9.83 -11.65
N ALA A 261 -0.97 -11.16 -11.64
CA ALA A 261 -1.90 -11.84 -10.72
C ALA A 261 -1.55 -11.67 -9.24
N ILE A 262 -0.29 -11.84 -8.82
CA ILE A 262 0.09 -11.61 -7.42
C ILE A 262 0.27 -10.10 -7.15
N GLU A 263 1.30 -9.46 -7.68
CA GLU A 263 1.69 -8.12 -7.21
C GLU A 263 0.65 -7.04 -7.53
N HIS A 264 0.17 -6.95 -8.77
CA HIS A 264 -0.82 -5.92 -9.15
C HIS A 264 -2.24 -6.26 -8.66
N LEU A 265 -2.70 -7.50 -8.78
CA LEU A 265 -4.10 -7.84 -8.51
C LEU A 265 -4.34 -8.37 -7.09
N LEU A 266 -3.44 -9.16 -6.50
CA LEU A 266 -3.61 -9.73 -5.16
C LEU A 266 -3.03 -8.80 -4.08
N LEU A 267 -1.79 -8.34 -4.24
CA LEU A 267 -1.12 -7.49 -3.25
C LEU A 267 -1.65 -6.04 -3.33
N ASP A 268 -1.46 -5.33 -4.44
CA ASP A 268 -1.70 -3.88 -4.49
C ASP A 268 -3.19 -3.49 -4.33
N VAL A 269 -4.12 -4.28 -4.87
CA VAL A 269 -5.57 -4.04 -4.71
C VAL A 269 -6.08 -4.50 -3.34
N PHE A 270 -5.81 -5.74 -2.90
CA PHE A 270 -6.42 -6.28 -1.67
C PHE A 270 -5.66 -6.00 -0.37
N LEU A 271 -4.37 -5.59 -0.39
CA LEU A 271 -3.70 -5.07 0.81
C LEU A 271 -4.35 -3.78 1.31
N VAL A 272 -4.69 -2.88 0.37
CA VAL A 272 -5.32 -1.59 0.67
C VAL A 272 -6.69 -1.83 1.31
N GLU A 273 -7.51 -2.71 0.72
CA GLU A 273 -8.82 -3.07 1.30
C GLU A 273 -8.76 -3.95 2.56
N GLY A 274 -7.59 -4.48 2.94
CA GLY A 274 -7.42 -5.39 4.10
C GLY A 274 -8.03 -6.78 3.90
N ARG A 275 -8.10 -7.26 2.64
CA ARG A 275 -8.90 -8.42 2.21
C ARG A 275 -8.10 -9.54 1.55
N ASN A 276 -6.79 -9.58 1.79
CA ASN A 276 -5.95 -10.57 1.14
C ASN A 276 -6.26 -11.99 1.66
N PRO A 277 -6.61 -12.95 0.79
CA PRO A 277 -6.80 -14.33 1.22
C PRO A 277 -5.47 -14.92 1.71
N LEU A 278 -5.54 -15.74 2.77
CA LEU A 278 -4.36 -16.43 3.30
C LEU A 278 -3.78 -17.43 2.30
N ASP A 279 -4.64 -18.04 1.48
CA ASP A 279 -4.32 -19.04 0.46
C ASP A 279 -5.08 -18.71 -0.85
N CYS A 280 -4.43 -18.83 -2.01
CA CYS A 280 -5.03 -18.49 -3.30
C CYS A 280 -4.49 -19.36 -4.45
N ASP A 281 -5.38 -19.94 -5.26
CA ASP A 281 -5.03 -20.71 -6.44
C ASP A 281 -4.91 -19.82 -7.68
N ILE A 282 -3.74 -19.80 -8.31
CA ILE A 282 -3.51 -19.11 -9.59
C ILE A 282 -3.55 -20.14 -10.71
N ILE A 283 -4.48 -19.99 -11.65
CA ILE A 283 -4.67 -20.88 -12.80
C ILE A 283 -4.25 -20.15 -14.07
N LEU A 284 -3.46 -20.80 -14.92
CA LEU A 284 -3.08 -20.29 -16.24
C LEU A 284 -3.71 -21.13 -17.36
N ARG A 285 -4.26 -20.44 -18.36
CA ARG A 285 -4.95 -21.01 -19.53
C ARG A 285 -4.49 -20.38 -20.82
N GLU A 286 -4.52 -21.15 -21.90
CA GLU A 286 -4.21 -20.68 -23.26
C GLU A 286 -5.45 -20.63 -24.15
N TYR A 287 -5.47 -19.69 -25.09
CA TYR A 287 -6.47 -19.60 -26.15
C TYR A 287 -5.85 -19.31 -27.53
N GLU A 288 -6.57 -19.59 -28.61
CA GLU A 288 -6.14 -19.32 -29.98
C GLU A 288 -6.90 -18.11 -30.58
N GLY A 289 -6.19 -17.26 -31.33
CA GLY A 289 -6.74 -16.05 -31.97
C GLY A 289 -6.49 -14.76 -31.19
N HIS A 290 -7.08 -13.65 -31.66
CA HIS A 290 -6.80 -12.30 -31.16
C HIS A 290 -7.81 -11.77 -30.13
N THR A 291 -8.94 -12.45 -29.94
CA THR A 291 -10.01 -12.04 -29.01
C THR A 291 -10.10 -13.04 -27.87
N PRO A 292 -10.00 -12.62 -26.60
CA PRO A 292 -10.15 -13.53 -25.48
C PRO A 292 -11.50 -14.25 -25.48
N PRO A 293 -11.53 -15.53 -25.06
CA PRO A 293 -12.75 -16.32 -25.00
C PRO A 293 -13.68 -15.85 -23.88
N ASP A 294 -14.92 -16.31 -23.93
CA ASP A 294 -15.93 -15.99 -22.92
C ASP A 294 -15.59 -16.69 -21.58
N PRO A 295 -15.36 -15.95 -20.48
CA PRO A 295 -14.98 -16.54 -19.19
C PRO A 295 -16.08 -17.42 -18.59
N GLU A 296 -17.33 -17.35 -19.08
CA GLU A 296 -18.42 -18.20 -18.62
C GLU A 296 -18.49 -19.56 -19.33
N LYS A 297 -17.72 -19.79 -20.39
CA LYS A 297 -17.81 -21.03 -21.20
C LYS A 297 -16.73 -22.07 -20.94
N ASN A 298 -15.60 -21.68 -20.35
CA ASN A 298 -14.52 -22.60 -19.94
C ASN A 298 -13.91 -23.44 -21.09
N GLU A 299 -13.88 -22.88 -22.31
CA GLU A 299 -13.50 -23.58 -23.55
C GLU A 299 -11.97 -23.72 -23.73
N THR A 300 -11.17 -23.30 -22.74
CA THR A 300 -9.69 -23.21 -22.82
C THR A 300 -8.96 -24.25 -21.99
N GLU A 301 -7.81 -24.68 -22.49
CA GLU A 301 -6.93 -25.65 -21.87
C GLU A 301 -6.25 -25.06 -20.62
N VAL A 302 -6.29 -25.78 -19.48
CA VAL A 302 -5.57 -25.39 -18.26
C VAL A 302 -4.13 -25.88 -18.36
N MET A 303 -3.19 -24.95 -18.44
CA MET A 303 -1.78 -25.24 -18.65
C MET A 303 -1.03 -25.48 -17.34
N ARG A 304 -1.41 -24.78 -16.27
CA ARG A 304 -0.79 -24.89 -14.94
C ARG A 304 -1.67 -24.30 -13.85
N VAL A 305 -1.50 -24.82 -12.64
CA VAL A 305 -2.01 -24.23 -11.40
C VAL A 305 -0.83 -23.98 -10.46
N TRP A 306 -0.90 -22.92 -9.67
CA TRP A 306 -0.05 -22.70 -8.51
C TRP A 306 -0.90 -22.37 -7.29
N HIS A 307 -0.39 -22.71 -6.11
CA HIS A 307 -0.98 -22.34 -4.84
C HIS A 307 -0.06 -21.31 -4.14
N TYR A 308 -0.61 -20.11 -3.90
CA TYR A 308 0.02 -18.99 -3.22
C TYR A 308 -0.43 -18.95 -1.75
N GLN A 309 0.51 -18.77 -0.83
CA GLN A 309 0.22 -18.62 0.60
C GLN A 309 0.80 -17.30 1.12
N TRP A 310 -0.02 -16.46 1.74
CA TRP A 310 0.35 -15.11 2.18
C TRP A 310 1.49 -15.11 3.22
N ASN A 311 1.42 -15.99 4.22
CA ASN A 311 2.45 -16.15 5.25
C ASN A 311 3.50 -17.22 4.93
N GLY A 312 3.44 -17.82 3.73
CA GLY A 312 4.29 -18.93 3.34
C GLY A 312 5.50 -18.48 2.52
N PRO A 313 6.64 -19.20 2.60
CA PRO A 313 7.58 -19.18 1.49
C PRO A 313 6.94 -19.90 0.30
N THR A 314 7.24 -19.42 -0.91
CA THR A 314 6.90 -20.03 -2.21
C THR A 314 5.45 -19.93 -2.70
N LEU A 315 5.35 -19.58 -3.98
CA LEU A 315 4.28 -20.01 -4.87
C LEU A 315 4.56 -21.46 -5.29
N THR A 316 3.71 -22.41 -4.87
CA THR A 316 3.94 -23.85 -5.10
C THR A 316 3.17 -24.38 -6.31
N PRO A 317 3.66 -25.38 -7.07
CA PRO A 317 2.89 -25.98 -8.16
C PRO A 317 1.68 -26.74 -7.63
N GLY A 318 0.48 -26.44 -8.15
CA GLY A 318 -0.76 -27.17 -7.86
C GLY A 318 -1.05 -28.25 -8.90
N GLU A 319 -1.90 -29.21 -8.54
CA GLU A 319 -2.43 -30.18 -9.50
C GLU A 319 -3.45 -29.53 -10.44
N ILE A 320 -3.49 -29.96 -11.70
CA ILE A 320 -4.51 -29.51 -12.66
C ILE A 320 -5.80 -30.27 -12.37
N PRO A 321 -6.93 -29.62 -12.03
CA PRO A 321 -8.16 -30.32 -11.70
C PRO A 321 -8.75 -31.06 -12.90
N ASP A 322 -9.14 -32.32 -12.71
CA ASP A 322 -9.89 -33.12 -13.68
C ASP A 322 -11.27 -33.51 -13.07
N PRO A 323 -12.40 -33.03 -13.61
CA PRO A 323 -12.52 -32.13 -14.76
C PRO A 323 -12.07 -30.69 -14.46
N PRO A 324 -11.72 -29.89 -15.48
CA PRO A 324 -11.30 -28.50 -15.31
C PRO A 324 -12.41 -27.69 -14.61
N PRO A 325 -12.05 -26.78 -13.67
CA PRO A 325 -13.01 -26.19 -12.75
C PRO A 325 -14.04 -25.35 -13.50
N ALA A 326 -15.32 -25.58 -13.19
CA ALA A 326 -16.44 -24.90 -13.84
C ALA A 326 -16.52 -23.41 -13.44
N PRO A 327 -16.90 -22.51 -14.36
CA PRO A 327 -17.10 -21.11 -14.03
C PRO A 327 -18.35 -20.96 -13.17
N ARG A 328 -18.23 -20.25 -12.05
CA ARG A 328 -19.33 -20.01 -11.11
C ARG A 328 -20.45 -19.22 -11.81
N ARG A 329 -21.53 -19.91 -12.23
CA ARG A 329 -22.80 -19.24 -12.53
C ARG A 329 -23.34 -18.72 -11.20
N VAL A 330 -23.25 -17.42 -10.99
CA VAL A 330 -24.04 -16.75 -9.96
C VAL A 330 -25.50 -16.91 -10.36
N GLN A 331 -26.18 -17.90 -9.79
CA GLN A 331 -27.64 -17.97 -9.91
C GLN A 331 -28.18 -16.76 -9.16
N SER A 332 -28.77 -15.81 -9.88
CA SER A 332 -29.40 -14.62 -9.31
C SER A 332 -30.74 -14.99 -8.62
N THR A 333 -30.68 -15.80 -7.58
CA THR A 333 -31.84 -16.29 -6.82
C THR A 333 -32.14 -15.37 -5.63
N ARG A 334 -32.82 -14.26 -5.95
CA ARG A 334 -33.39 -13.24 -5.06
C ARG A 334 -32.35 -12.36 -4.30
N PRO A 335 -32.65 -11.07 -4.08
CA PRO A 335 -31.84 -10.24 -3.19
C PRO A 335 -31.92 -10.77 -1.76
N GLY A 336 -30.77 -10.87 -1.07
CA GLY A 336 -30.71 -11.06 0.37
C GLY A 336 -30.40 -12.47 0.90
N VAL A 337 -30.10 -13.46 0.06
CA VAL A 337 -29.58 -14.76 0.53
C VAL A 337 -28.40 -15.21 -0.35
N MET A 338 -27.17 -14.90 0.08
CA MET A 338 -25.98 -15.59 -0.41
C MET A 338 -25.82 -16.89 0.38
N HIS A 339 -25.85 -18.03 -0.32
CA HIS A 339 -25.39 -19.29 0.29
C HIS A 339 -23.87 -19.37 0.15
N HIS A 340 -23.18 -19.26 1.28
CA HIS A 340 -21.75 -19.54 1.38
C HIS A 340 -21.53 -21.05 1.19
N SER A 341 -20.61 -21.41 0.30
CA SER A 341 -19.97 -22.72 0.26
C SER A 341 -18.63 -22.57 0.97
N GLU A 342 -18.53 -23.07 2.21
CA GLU A 342 -17.35 -22.93 3.09
C GLU A 342 -16.10 -23.71 2.60
N ASP A 343 -16.16 -24.32 1.41
CA ASP A 343 -15.18 -25.29 0.86
C ASP A 343 -14.47 -24.83 -0.45
N GLU A 344 -14.69 -23.60 -0.96
CA GLU A 344 -14.07 -23.15 -2.23
C GLU A 344 -12.87 -22.20 -2.01
N THR A 345 -11.66 -22.67 -2.34
CA THR A 345 -10.42 -21.89 -2.27
C THR A 345 -10.46 -20.64 -3.18
N PRO A 346 -10.01 -19.47 -2.69
CA PRO A 346 -9.81 -18.26 -3.49
C PRO A 346 -8.99 -18.49 -4.76
N ARG A 347 -9.28 -17.76 -5.83
CA ARG A 347 -8.69 -18.02 -7.16
C ARG A 347 -8.47 -16.78 -8.02
N ILE A 348 -7.36 -16.79 -8.77
CA ILE A 348 -7.15 -15.95 -9.96
C ILE A 348 -6.98 -16.86 -11.18
N THR A 349 -7.79 -16.66 -12.23
CA THR A 349 -7.63 -17.35 -13.52
C THR A 349 -7.09 -16.38 -14.56
N ILE A 350 -5.96 -16.73 -15.17
CA ILE A 350 -5.26 -15.98 -16.21
C ILE A 350 -5.48 -16.70 -17.53
N THR A 351 -5.99 -16.01 -18.56
CA THR A 351 -6.17 -16.59 -19.90
C THR A 351 -5.46 -15.74 -20.94
N TYR A 352 -4.43 -16.31 -21.58
CA TYR A 352 -3.53 -15.61 -22.52
C TYR A 352 -3.49 -16.28 -23.91
N PRO A 353 -3.15 -15.57 -25.00
CA PRO A 353 -3.12 -16.17 -26.31
C PRO A 353 -1.86 -17.01 -26.48
N ARG A 354 -2.02 -18.25 -26.96
CA ARG A 354 -0.94 -19.22 -27.22
C ARG A 354 0.18 -18.62 -28.08
N ASP A 355 -0.20 -17.86 -29.09
CA ASP A 355 0.71 -17.29 -30.08
C ASP A 355 1.29 -15.92 -29.68
N LEU A 356 1.10 -15.43 -28.45
CA LEU A 356 1.48 -14.06 -28.02
C LEU A 356 2.95 -13.71 -28.31
N LEU A 357 3.86 -14.68 -28.15
CA LEU A 357 5.29 -14.54 -28.45
C LEU A 357 5.61 -14.49 -29.96
N SER A 358 4.70 -14.97 -30.81
CA SER A 358 4.82 -14.98 -32.27
C SER A 358 3.99 -13.91 -32.98
N SER A 359 2.93 -13.40 -32.35
CA SER A 359 2.05 -12.36 -32.91
C SER A 359 2.57 -10.95 -32.61
N ALA A 360 3.75 -10.63 -33.16
CA ALA A 360 4.44 -9.33 -32.99
C ALA A 360 4.71 -8.91 -31.53
N GLY A 361 4.51 -9.80 -30.55
CA GLY A 361 4.63 -9.49 -29.12
C GLY A 361 3.37 -8.86 -28.51
N GLU A 362 2.25 -8.76 -29.24
CA GLU A 362 1.04 -8.08 -28.79
C GLU A 362 -0.17 -9.00 -28.69
N GLY A 363 -0.98 -8.81 -27.64
CA GLY A 363 -2.24 -9.53 -27.46
C GLY A 363 -2.93 -9.26 -26.12
N LEU A 364 -4.18 -9.70 -26.02
CA LEU A 364 -5.04 -9.45 -24.87
C LEU A 364 -4.98 -10.63 -23.89
N VAL A 365 -4.86 -10.35 -22.60
CA VAL A 365 -4.87 -11.34 -21.53
C VAL A 365 -5.98 -10.98 -20.54
N THR A 366 -6.75 -11.99 -20.10
CA THR A 366 -7.80 -11.79 -19.11
C THR A 366 -7.40 -12.32 -17.75
N PHE A 367 -7.86 -11.62 -16.72
CA PHE A 367 -7.77 -12.02 -15.33
C PHE A 367 -9.19 -12.10 -14.76
N ASP A 368 -9.56 -13.27 -14.25
CA ASP A 368 -10.85 -13.57 -13.64
C ASP A 368 -10.63 -13.99 -12.18
N CYS A 369 -11.07 -13.13 -11.27
CA CYS A 369 -10.78 -13.18 -9.84
C CYS A 369 -12.01 -13.62 -9.05
N GLN A 370 -11.88 -14.72 -8.30
CA GLN A 370 -12.91 -15.29 -7.43
C GLN A 370 -12.43 -15.30 -5.97
N PHE A 371 -13.02 -14.44 -5.15
CA PHE A 371 -12.82 -14.39 -3.70
C PHE A 371 -14.18 -14.52 -3.01
N ASP A 372 -14.26 -15.05 -1.79
CA ASP A 372 -15.51 -15.49 -1.10
C ASP A 372 -16.78 -14.70 -1.44
N THR A 373 -16.69 -13.39 -1.24
CA THR A 373 -17.79 -12.41 -1.35
C THR A 373 -17.63 -11.43 -2.52
N HIS A 374 -16.51 -11.49 -3.26
CA HIS A 374 -16.13 -10.47 -4.24
C HIS A 374 -15.64 -11.09 -5.55
N PHE A 375 -16.12 -10.55 -6.67
CA PHE A 375 -15.94 -11.18 -7.97
C PHE A 375 -15.55 -10.17 -9.06
N GLY A 376 -14.33 -10.32 -9.59
CA GLY A 376 -13.82 -9.50 -10.69
C GLY A 376 -13.75 -10.33 -11.97
N ARG A 377 -14.76 -10.22 -12.84
CA ARG A 377 -14.81 -10.95 -14.14
C ARG A 377 -14.34 -10.05 -15.29
N GLY A 378 -13.56 -10.62 -16.20
CA GLY A 378 -13.19 -9.97 -17.46
C GLY A 378 -12.33 -8.72 -17.30
N TRP A 379 -11.34 -8.73 -16.40
CA TRP A 379 -10.30 -7.70 -16.43
C TRP A 379 -9.38 -7.98 -17.61
N ILE A 380 -9.43 -7.14 -18.64
CA ILE A 380 -8.68 -7.33 -19.88
C ILE A 380 -7.49 -6.38 -19.89
N TYR A 381 -6.29 -6.93 -20.04
CA TYR A 381 -5.04 -6.20 -20.22
C TYR A 381 -4.49 -6.47 -21.61
N GLN A 382 -4.05 -5.42 -22.30
CA GLN A 382 -3.19 -5.52 -23.47
C GLN A 382 -1.78 -5.76 -22.97
N LEU A 383 -1.12 -6.83 -23.41
CA LEU A 383 0.32 -7.01 -23.27
C LEU A 383 1.01 -6.63 -24.59
N THR A 384 2.18 -6.01 -24.46
CA THR A 384 3.07 -5.66 -25.58
C THR A 384 4.51 -5.95 -25.17
N LEU A 385 5.22 -6.78 -25.94
CA LEU A 385 6.65 -7.01 -25.80
C LEU A 385 7.43 -5.87 -26.49
N GLY A 386 8.06 -5.02 -25.70
CA GLY A 386 8.95 -3.97 -26.20
C GLY A 386 10.35 -4.49 -26.53
N GLU A 387 11.29 -3.57 -26.83
CA GLU A 387 12.68 -3.93 -27.19
C GLU A 387 13.47 -4.63 -26.07
N ARG A 388 12.98 -4.62 -24.82
CA ARG A 388 13.71 -5.12 -23.64
C ARG A 388 12.87 -5.86 -22.59
N ASP A 389 11.56 -5.61 -22.52
CA ASP A 389 10.67 -6.25 -21.55
C ASP A 389 9.19 -6.14 -22.00
N TRP A 390 8.29 -6.82 -21.30
CA TRP A 390 6.85 -6.72 -21.47
C TRP A 390 6.27 -5.51 -20.75
N SER A 391 5.38 -4.78 -21.40
CA SER A 391 4.45 -3.86 -20.78
C SER A 391 3.03 -4.44 -20.76
N PHE A 392 2.20 -3.98 -19.81
CA PHE A 392 0.79 -4.32 -19.75
C PHE A 392 -0.07 -3.08 -19.45
N ALA A 393 -1.18 -2.91 -20.17
CA ALA A 393 -2.08 -1.77 -20.04
C ALA A 393 -3.53 -2.25 -19.91
N ARG A 394 -4.30 -1.70 -18.96
CA ARG A 394 -5.68 -2.13 -18.71
C ARG A 394 -6.64 -1.59 -19.79
N VAL A 395 -7.25 -2.49 -20.56
CA VAL A 395 -8.17 -2.17 -21.67
C VAL A 395 -9.62 -2.11 -21.20
N ARG A 396 -10.03 -3.00 -20.29
CA ARG A 396 -11.42 -3.07 -19.81
C ARG A 396 -11.50 -3.61 -18.39
N GLN A 397 -12.44 -3.06 -17.62
CA GLN A 397 -12.86 -3.55 -16.31
C GLN A 397 -14.38 -3.65 -16.30
N THR A 398 -14.91 -4.82 -15.93
CA THR A 398 -16.34 -5.03 -15.68
C THR A 398 -16.54 -5.46 -14.23
N TRP A 399 -17.03 -4.53 -13.40
CA TRP A 399 -17.66 -4.91 -12.14
C TRP A 399 -19.09 -5.36 -12.43
N SER A 400 -19.42 -6.58 -12.02
CA SER A 400 -20.81 -6.98 -11.80
C SER A 400 -21.04 -7.05 -10.29
N SER A 401 -21.81 -6.10 -9.78
CA SER A 401 -22.36 -6.11 -8.41
C SER A 401 -23.32 -7.28 -8.18
#